data_AF-A0A2G2YFM5-F1
#
_entry.id   AF-A0A2G2YFM5-F1
#
_cell.length_a   1.000
_cell.length_b   1.000
_cell.length_c   1.000
_cell.angle_alpha   90.00
_cell.angle_beta   90.00
_cell.angle_gamma   90.00
#
_symmetry.space_group_name_H-M   'P 1'
#
loop_
_entity.id
_entity.type
_entity.pdbx_description
1 polymer ?
#
loop_
_entity_poly.entity_id
_entity_poly.type
_entity_poly.pdbx_seq_one_letter_code
_entity_poly.pdbx_strand_id
1 'polypeptide(L)'
;MSENPSYFSFTFQAILEQAMHGEQEADVPSKFFELFCFAKKGKIPLSINAATLLIRCFGRAKMLDEAVSVYKELDPDSKNTSVVNLLLDYLLCGGNIDRGFKVLDEMLKRDSDVPPNNTTMDIVLSLCERGFGLRK
;
A
#
# COMPACT_ATOMS: atom_id res chain seq x y z
N MET A 1 26.00 -18.66 -13.54
CA MET A 1 25.28 -17.46 -14.03
C MET A 1 24.29 -17.05 -12.97
N SER A 2 24.56 -15.95 -12.26
CA SER A 2 23.64 -15.35 -11.29
C SER A 2 22.64 -14.49 -12.05
N GLU A 3 21.37 -14.88 -12.07
CA GLU A 3 20.31 -14.02 -12.56
C GLU A 3 20.21 -12.80 -11.64
N ASN A 4 20.35 -11.63 -12.25
CA ASN A 4 20.37 -10.34 -11.58
C ASN A 4 18.94 -9.99 -11.12
N PRO A 5 18.69 -9.76 -9.82
CA PRO A 5 17.37 -9.38 -9.31
C PRO A 5 16.86 -8.03 -9.82
N SER A 6 17.73 -7.24 -10.48
CA SER A 6 17.46 -5.88 -10.94
C SER A 6 16.61 -5.78 -12.20
N TYR A 7 16.57 -6.82 -13.05
CA TYR A 7 15.86 -6.73 -14.33
C TYR A 7 14.33 -6.75 -14.18
N PHE A 8 13.78 -7.51 -13.22
CA PHE A 8 12.33 -7.63 -13.03
C PHE A 8 11.67 -6.36 -12.48
N SER A 9 12.39 -5.53 -11.70
CA SER A 9 11.84 -4.29 -11.14
C SER A 9 11.59 -3.23 -12.20
N PHE A 10 12.47 -3.10 -13.19
CA PHE A 10 12.30 -2.11 -14.26
C PHE A 10 11.19 -2.51 -15.23
N THR A 11 11.04 -3.81 -15.52
CA THR A 11 9.97 -4.28 -16.40
C THR A 11 8.61 -4.11 -15.73
N PHE A 12 8.48 -4.41 -14.44
CA PHE A 12 7.25 -4.17 -13.69
C PHE A 12 6.93 -2.67 -13.59
N GLN A 13 7.94 -1.84 -13.30
CA GLN A 13 7.85 -0.38 -13.26
C GLN A 13 7.43 0.21 -14.63
N ALA A 14 8.03 -0.25 -15.72
CA ALA A 14 7.71 0.22 -17.06
C ALA A 14 6.29 -0.21 -17.50
N ILE A 15 5.85 -1.41 -17.12
CA ILE A 15 4.47 -1.88 -17.36
C ILE A 15 3.48 -1.03 -16.55
N LEU A 16 3.79 -0.70 -15.29
CA LEU A 16 3.01 0.22 -14.46
C LEU A 16 2.91 1.61 -15.10
N GLU A 17 4.03 2.18 -15.56
CA GLU A 17 4.08 3.51 -16.17
C GLU A 17 3.34 3.55 -17.52
N GLN A 18 3.48 2.52 -18.35
CA GLN A 18 2.73 2.39 -19.61
C GLN A 18 1.21 2.26 -19.36
N ALA A 19 0.80 1.48 -18.35
CA ALA A 19 -0.60 1.39 -17.96
C ALA A 19 -1.19 2.73 -17.47
N MET A 20 -0.35 3.67 -17.02
CA MET A 20 -0.75 5.02 -16.63
C MET A 20 -0.83 6.00 -17.82
N HIS A 21 -0.17 5.72 -18.95
CA HIS A 21 -0.12 6.62 -20.12
C HIS A 21 -1.17 6.33 -21.21
N GLY A 22 -1.79 5.14 -21.22
CA GLY A 22 -2.78 4.72 -22.23
C GLY A 22 -4.18 4.48 -21.68
N GLU A 23 -5.06 5.47 -21.84
CA GLU A 23 -6.53 5.38 -21.92
C GLU A 23 -7.38 4.97 -20.68
N GLN A 24 -8.43 5.80 -20.46
CA GLN A 24 -9.57 5.70 -19.51
C GLN A 24 -9.26 5.41 -18.03
N GLU A 25 -9.40 6.46 -17.20
CA GLU A 25 -9.29 6.45 -15.72
C GLU A 25 -10.15 5.39 -15.00
N ALA A 26 -11.14 4.79 -15.66
CA ALA A 26 -12.09 3.87 -15.03
C ALA A 26 -11.59 2.42 -14.86
N ASP A 27 -10.55 1.97 -15.60
CA ASP A 27 -10.13 0.56 -15.60
C ASP A 27 -8.72 0.31 -15.02
N VAL A 28 -8.06 1.37 -14.53
CA VAL A 28 -6.71 1.28 -13.99
C VAL A 28 -6.61 0.33 -12.78
N PRO A 29 -7.53 0.36 -11.79
CA PRO A 29 -7.46 -0.56 -10.65
C PRO A 29 -7.63 -2.03 -11.05
N SER A 30 -8.51 -2.36 -12.02
CA SER A 30 -8.72 -3.72 -12.49
C SER A 30 -7.45 -4.30 -13.12
N LYS A 31 -6.80 -3.53 -14.00
CA LYS A 31 -5.53 -3.92 -14.65
C LYS A 31 -4.43 -4.16 -13.62
N PHE A 32 -4.32 -3.28 -12.62
CA PHE A 32 -3.36 -3.47 -11.54
C PHE A 32 -3.66 -4.67 -10.65
N PHE A 33 -4.94 -4.99 -10.44
CA PHE A 33 -5.35 -6.18 -9.74
C PHE A 33 -4.97 -7.45 -10.50
N GLU A 34 -5.21 -7.50 -11.81
CA GLU A 34 -4.79 -8.61 -12.67
C GLU A 34 -3.27 -8.80 -12.65
N LEU A 35 -2.52 -7.71 -12.79
CA LEU A 35 -1.06 -7.71 -12.73
C LEU A 35 -0.54 -8.19 -11.36
N PHE A 36 -1.15 -7.74 -10.27
CA PHE A 36 -0.82 -8.20 -8.92
C PHE A 36 -1.13 -9.71 -8.75
N CYS A 37 -2.26 -10.18 -9.25
CA CYS A 37 -2.60 -11.60 -9.24
C CYS A 37 -1.60 -12.45 -10.03
N PHE A 38 -1.15 -11.95 -11.19
CA PHE A 38 -0.12 -12.60 -11.99
C PHE A 38 1.21 -12.68 -11.23
N ALA A 39 1.66 -11.58 -10.64
CA ALA A 39 2.88 -11.55 -9.83
C ALA A 39 2.81 -12.53 -8.65
N LYS A 40 1.70 -12.54 -7.92
CA LYS A 40 1.47 -13.44 -6.79
C LYS A 40 1.48 -14.93 -7.22
N LYS A 41 0.80 -15.28 -8.32
CA LYS A 41 0.80 -16.66 -8.86
C LYS A 41 2.19 -17.08 -9.32
N GLY A 42 2.94 -16.17 -9.94
CA GLY A 42 4.31 -16.40 -10.38
C GLY A 42 5.35 -16.36 -9.26
N LYS A 43 4.95 -16.06 -8.00
CA LYS A 43 5.86 -15.80 -6.87
C LYS A 43 6.93 -14.75 -7.21
N ILE A 44 6.56 -13.76 -8.01
CA ILE A 44 7.43 -12.66 -8.40
C ILE A 44 7.48 -11.69 -7.21
N PRO A 45 8.66 -11.42 -6.62
CA PRO A 45 8.77 -10.53 -5.48
C PRO A 45 8.38 -9.10 -5.87
N LEU A 46 7.57 -8.47 -5.03
CA LEU A 46 7.23 -7.06 -5.19
C LEU A 46 8.34 -6.18 -4.61
N SER A 47 8.78 -5.19 -5.38
CA SER A 47 9.59 -4.10 -4.83
C SER A 47 8.72 -3.17 -3.98
N ILE A 48 9.35 -2.44 -3.06
CA ILE A 48 8.64 -1.46 -2.23
C ILE A 48 7.94 -0.37 -3.05
N ASN A 49 8.54 0.04 -4.18
CA ASN A 49 7.97 1.04 -5.08
C ASN A 49 6.70 0.51 -5.77
N ALA A 50 6.76 -0.72 -6.27
CA ALA A 50 5.62 -1.42 -6.85
C ALA A 50 4.47 -1.56 -5.84
N ALA A 51 4.77 -2.03 -4.63
CA ALA A 51 3.79 -2.16 -3.56
C ALA A 51 3.17 -0.81 -3.17
N THR A 52 3.98 0.24 -3.06
CA THR A 52 3.51 1.61 -2.75
C THR A 52 2.54 2.12 -3.82
N LEU A 53 2.82 1.88 -5.10
CA LEU A 53 1.95 2.29 -6.20
C LEU A 53 0.63 1.50 -6.20
N LEU A 54 0.69 0.18 -6.01
CA LEU A 54 -0.49 -0.67 -5.92
C LEU A 54 -1.38 -0.32 -4.72
N ILE A 55 -0.80 -0.15 -3.52
CA ILE A 55 -1.54 0.29 -2.32
C ILE A 55 -2.20 1.64 -2.55
N ARG A 56 -1.49 2.58 -3.20
CA ARG A 56 -2.05 3.90 -3.54
C ARG A 56 -3.22 3.79 -4.52
N CYS A 57 -3.09 2.95 -5.55
CA CYS A 57 -4.15 2.73 -6.52
C CYS A 57 -5.38 2.11 -5.87
N PHE A 58 -5.20 0.99 -5.16
CA PHE A 58 -6.30 0.28 -4.51
C PHE A 58 -6.95 1.10 -3.40
N GLY A 59 -6.16 1.84 -2.61
CA GLY A 59 -6.67 2.75 -1.59
C GLY A 59 -7.61 3.82 -2.16
N ARG A 60 -7.21 4.48 -3.26
CA ARG A 60 -8.06 5.46 -3.97
C ARG A 60 -9.31 4.83 -4.57
N ALA A 61 -9.22 3.59 -5.06
CA ALA A 61 -10.33 2.82 -5.58
C ALA A 61 -11.23 2.19 -4.49
N LYS A 62 -10.93 2.43 -3.19
CA LYS A 62 -11.60 1.79 -2.04
C LYS A 62 -11.52 0.26 -2.03
N MET A 63 -10.56 -0.31 -2.75
CA MET A 63 -10.21 -1.74 -2.78
C MET A 63 -9.28 -2.07 -1.61
N LEU A 64 -9.79 -1.91 -0.38
CA LEU A 64 -8.96 -1.97 0.83
C LEU A 64 -8.43 -3.39 1.12
N ASP A 65 -9.16 -4.43 0.72
CA ASP A 65 -8.72 -5.82 0.90
C ASP A 65 -7.51 -6.12 0.00
N GLU A 66 -7.51 -5.60 -1.22
CA GLU A 66 -6.41 -5.70 -2.17
C GLU A 66 -5.20 -4.90 -1.69
N ALA A 67 -5.39 -3.69 -1.18
CA ALA A 67 -4.31 -2.91 -0.57
C ALA A 67 -3.64 -3.66 0.60
N VAL A 68 -4.44 -4.30 1.47
CA VAL A 68 -3.93 -5.15 2.55
C VAL A 68 -3.21 -6.38 2.00
N SER A 69 -3.72 -7.00 0.92
CA SER A 69 -3.06 -8.13 0.29
C SER A 69 -1.69 -7.75 -0.26
N VAL A 70 -1.56 -6.60 -0.94
CA VAL A 70 -0.26 -6.12 -1.45
C VAL A 70 0.74 -5.95 -0.31
N TYR A 71 0.33 -5.32 0.78
CA TYR A 71 1.20 -5.13 1.95
C TYR A 71 1.66 -6.46 2.58
N LYS A 72 0.81 -7.49 2.56
CA LYS A 72 1.16 -8.83 3.07
C LYS A 72 2.13 -9.58 2.17
N GLU A 73 2.08 -9.37 0.85
CA GLU A 73 3.02 -9.98 -0.11
C GLU A 73 4.39 -9.29 -0.13
N LEU A 74 4.51 -8.09 0.43
CA LEU A 74 5.80 -7.41 0.54
C LEU A 74 6.69 -8.13 1.57
N ASP A 75 7.95 -8.35 1.18
CA ASP A 75 8.98 -8.90 2.05
C ASP A 75 9.01 -8.11 3.38
N PRO A 76 8.92 -8.79 4.54
CA PRO A 76 9.01 -8.14 5.85
C PRO A 76 10.20 -7.19 5.99
N ASP A 77 11.36 -7.58 5.47
CA ASP A 77 12.62 -6.81 5.60
C ASP A 77 12.64 -5.60 4.64
N SER A 78 11.77 -5.60 3.63
CA SER A 78 11.61 -4.47 2.70
C SER A 78 10.57 -3.45 3.16
N LYS A 79 9.81 -3.71 4.23
CA LYS A 79 8.82 -2.77 4.75
C LYS A 79 9.52 -1.60 5.43
N ASN A 80 8.97 -0.40 5.22
CA ASN A 80 9.40 0.80 5.93
C ASN A 80 8.20 1.59 6.44
N THR A 81 8.43 2.54 7.34
CA THR A 81 7.38 3.36 7.95
C THR A 81 6.50 4.06 6.90
N SER A 82 7.05 4.46 5.75
CA SER A 82 6.29 5.16 4.70
C SER A 82 5.21 4.30 4.07
N VAL A 83 5.50 3.04 3.70
CA VAL A 83 4.47 2.15 3.11
C VAL A 83 3.43 1.71 4.14
N VAL A 84 3.84 1.55 5.41
CA VAL A 84 2.92 1.24 6.51
C VAL A 84 1.98 2.41 6.79
N ASN A 85 2.51 3.64 6.83
CA ASN A 85 1.70 4.85 6.96
C ASN A 85 0.70 5.01 5.82
N LEU A 86 1.10 4.69 4.58
CA LEU A 86 0.20 4.74 3.44
C LEU A 86 -0.98 3.76 3.61
N LEU A 87 -0.70 2.53 4.05
CA LEU A 87 -1.76 1.55 4.33
C LEU A 87 -2.65 2.01 5.49
N LEU A 88 -2.05 2.50 6.57
CA LEU A 88 -2.76 3.02 7.74
C LEU A 88 -3.75 4.12 7.33
N ASP A 89 -3.28 5.12 6.57
CA ASP A 89 -4.10 6.23 6.10
C ASP A 89 -5.32 5.74 5.30
N TYR A 90 -5.12 4.86 4.33
CA TYR A 90 -6.23 4.34 3.53
C TYR A 90 -7.21 3.46 4.32
N LEU A 91 -6.73 2.68 5.29
CA LEU A 91 -7.61 1.90 6.16
C LEU A 91 -8.48 2.81 7.02
N LEU A 92 -7.89 3.83 7.66
CA LEU A 92 -8.61 4.76 8.51
C LEU A 92 -9.58 5.64 7.70
N CYS A 93 -9.10 6.23 6.60
CA CYS A 93 -9.93 7.06 5.71
C CYS A 93 -11.03 6.26 5.01
N GLY A 94 -10.78 4.97 4.74
CA GLY A 94 -11.74 4.04 4.16
C GLY A 94 -12.77 3.49 5.14
N GLY A 95 -12.73 3.90 6.41
CA GLY A 95 -13.66 3.46 7.46
C GLY A 95 -13.34 2.08 8.04
N ASN A 96 -12.23 1.45 7.66
CA ASN A 96 -11.77 0.19 8.22
C ASN A 96 -10.94 0.42 9.48
N ILE A 97 -11.59 1.07 10.46
CA ILE A 97 -10.98 1.63 11.67
C ILE A 97 -10.26 0.56 12.48
N ASP A 98 -10.89 -0.60 12.68
CA ASP A 98 -10.31 -1.70 13.45
C ASP A 98 -9.00 -2.22 12.85
N ARG A 99 -8.95 -2.40 11.53
CA ARG A 99 -7.73 -2.84 10.85
C ARG A 99 -6.66 -1.76 10.85
N GLY A 100 -7.04 -0.49 10.71
CA GLY A 100 -6.11 0.63 10.81
C GLY A 100 -5.47 0.72 12.19
N PHE A 101 -6.26 0.65 13.28
CA PHE A 101 -5.70 0.63 14.63
C PHE A 101 -4.84 -0.60 14.89
N LYS A 102 -5.19 -1.77 14.35
CA LYS A 102 -4.31 -2.93 14.43
C LYS A 102 -2.95 -2.69 13.77
N VAL A 103 -2.90 -2.00 12.62
CA VAL A 103 -1.62 -1.60 12.00
C VAL A 103 -0.84 -0.66 12.92
N LEU A 104 -1.50 0.33 13.51
CA LEU A 104 -0.87 1.25 14.46
C LEU A 104 -0.33 0.53 15.71
N ASP A 105 -1.08 -0.41 16.26
CA ASP A 105 -0.68 -1.21 17.43
C ASP A 105 0.58 -2.02 17.13
N GLU A 106 0.68 -2.60 15.93
CA GLU A 106 1.89 -3.30 15.47
C GLU A 106 3.08 -2.34 15.36
N MET A 107 2.88 -1.13 14.85
CA MET A 107 3.95 -0.11 14.79
C MET A 107 4.43 0.32 16.17
N LEU A 108 3.54 0.36 17.17
CA LEU A 108 3.83 0.81 18.54
C LEU A 108 4.56 -0.24 19.39
N LYS A 109 4.73 -1.47 18.90
CA LYS A 109 5.52 -2.49 19.60
C LYS A 109 6.97 -2.01 19.78
N ARG A 110 7.57 -2.36 20.93
CA ARG A 110 8.94 -1.93 21.29
C ARG A 110 10.00 -2.42 20.32
N ASP A 111 9.75 -3.55 19.69
CA ASP A 111 10.60 -4.27 18.74
C ASP A 111 10.16 -4.07 17.28
N SER A 112 9.31 -3.08 17.00
CA SER A 112 8.89 -2.78 15.64
C SER A 112 10.05 -2.20 14.82
N ASP A 113 10.34 -2.84 13.69
CA ASP A 113 11.28 -2.32 12.67
C ASP A 113 10.71 -1.12 11.89
N VAL A 114 9.41 -0.86 12.04
CA VAL A 114 8.66 0.21 11.37
C VAL A 114 7.95 1.11 12.39
N PRO A 115 8.70 1.79 13.27
CA PRO A 115 8.11 2.62 14.33
C PRO A 115 7.33 3.81 13.74
N PRO A 116 6.33 4.32 14.48
CA PRO A 116 5.56 5.49 14.06
C PRO A 116 6.46 6.74 14.01
N ASN A 117 6.13 7.65 13.10
CA ASN A 117 6.79 8.95 12.97
C ASN A 117 5.75 10.09 12.95
N ASN A 118 6.21 11.32 12.69
CA ASN A 118 5.32 12.49 12.67
C ASN A 118 4.15 12.30 11.68
N THR A 119 4.41 11.73 10.50
CA THR A 119 3.36 11.42 9.52
C THR A 119 2.34 10.42 10.06
N THR A 120 2.77 9.43 10.83
CA THR A 120 1.85 8.50 11.49
C THR A 120 0.92 9.24 12.45
N MET A 121 1.45 10.18 13.23
CA MET A 121 0.66 10.99 14.16
C MET A 121 -0.34 11.89 13.42
N ASP A 122 0.09 12.53 12.33
CA ASP A 122 -0.78 13.37 11.49
C ASP A 122 -1.96 12.57 10.91
N ILE A 123 -1.71 11.34 10.44
CA ILE A 123 -2.75 10.44 9.93
C ILE A 123 -3.80 10.15 11.03
N VAL A 124 -3.36 9.74 12.21
CA VAL A 124 -4.26 9.39 13.32
C VAL A 124 -5.05 10.61 13.81
N LEU A 125 -4.40 11.77 13.93
CA LEU A 125 -5.07 13.01 14.33
C LEU A 125 -6.12 13.44 13.29
N SER A 126 -5.80 13.32 12.00
CA SER A 126 -6.75 13.66 10.92
C SER A 126 -8.00 12.78 10.95
N LEU A 127 -7.88 11.51 11.36
CA LEU A 127 -9.05 10.65 11.58
C LEU A 127 -9.88 11.15 12.75
N CYS A 128 -9.25 11.52 13.87
CA CYS A 128 -9.95 12.07 15.03
C CYS A 128 -10.74 13.31 14.65
N GLU A 129 -10.16 14.26 13.92
CA GLU A 129 -10.88 15.46 13.46
C GLU A 129 -12.10 15.13 12.59
N ARG A 130 -12.00 14.10 11.75
CA ARG A 130 -13.10 13.62 10.91
C ARG A 130 -14.17 12.87 11.71
N GLY A 131 -13.78 12.09 12.72
CA GLY A 131 -14.68 11.38 13.63
C GLY A 131 -15.37 12.30 14.64
N PHE A 132 -14.69 13.35 15.08
CA PHE A 132 -15.22 14.46 15.87
C PHE A 132 -15.88 15.53 15.02
N GLY A 133 -16.21 15.21 13.76
CA GLY A 133 -16.92 16.08 12.83
C GLY A 133 -17.94 16.96 13.53
N LEU A 134 -17.50 18.20 13.75
CA LEU A 134 -18.32 19.36 14.00
C LEU A 134 -19.43 19.33 12.95
N ARG A 135 -20.61 18.89 13.37
CA ARG A 135 -21.86 19.34 12.76
C ARG A 135 -21.86 20.86 12.88
N LYS A 136 -21.39 21.55 11.84
CA LYS A 136 -21.92 22.86 11.51
C LYS A 136 -22.93 22.68 10.40
#